data_AF-A0AA41WTU3-F1
#
_entry.id   AF-A0AA41WTU3-F1
#
_cell.length_a   1.000
_cell.length_b   1.000
_cell.length_c   1.000
_cell.angle_alpha   90.00
_cell.angle_beta   90.00
_cell.angle_gamma   90.00
#
_symmetry.space_group_name_H-M   'P 1'
#
loop_
_entity.id
_entity.type
_entity.pdbx_description
1 polymer ?
#
loop_
_entity_poly.entity_id
_entity_poly.type
_entity_poly.pdbx_seq_one_letter_code
_entity_poly.pdbx_strand_id
1 'polypeptide(L)'
;MKIGELARLSGVAASRIRFYEASGLLQPAERQSNGYREYAPESVTRLEIILRAQSAGFSLEEIRALLPGHLGEWPREELLLALRRKVAEIDVLEQHLAQNKRDLLALIREVDHEADGEDCADRARRVFDKMNLRPLKQPAVEPQPRPARKRG
;
A
#
# COMPACT_ATOMS: atom_id res chain seq x y z
N MET A 1 -28.29 -9.85 -9.87
CA MET A 1 -27.41 -9.15 -10.84
C MET A 1 -26.18 -10.00 -11.17
N LYS A 2 -25.77 -10.11 -12.43
CA LYS A 2 -24.56 -10.88 -12.83
C LYS A 2 -23.28 -10.07 -12.56
N ILE A 3 -22.13 -10.75 -12.49
CA ILE A 3 -20.83 -10.09 -12.24
C ILE A 3 -20.49 -8.98 -13.24
N GLY A 4 -20.83 -9.16 -14.53
CA GLY A 4 -20.57 -8.15 -15.56
C GLY A 4 -21.40 -6.89 -15.38
N GLU A 5 -22.64 -7.04 -14.91
CA GLU A 5 -23.51 -5.92 -14.59
C GLU A 5 -23.06 -5.23 -13.30
N LEU A 6 -22.65 -5.99 -12.27
CA LEU A 6 -22.04 -5.45 -11.05
C LEU A 6 -20.77 -4.66 -11.36
N ALA A 7 -19.91 -5.18 -12.25
CA ALA A 7 -18.70 -4.51 -12.70
C ALA A 7 -19.01 -3.17 -13.38
N ARG A 8 -20.03 -3.14 -14.24
CA ARG A 8 -20.47 -1.92 -14.91
C ARG A 8 -21.04 -0.89 -13.93
N LEU A 9 -21.87 -1.31 -12.98
CA LEU A 9 -22.51 -0.40 -12.02
C LEU A 9 -21.52 0.13 -10.97
N SER A 10 -20.61 -0.71 -10.48
CA SER A 10 -19.63 -0.31 -9.46
C SER A 10 -18.36 0.33 -10.04
N GLY A 11 -18.15 0.25 -11.35
CA GLY A 11 -16.89 0.65 -12.00
C GLY A 11 -15.69 -0.26 -11.64
N VAL A 12 -15.92 -1.39 -10.97
CA VAL A 12 -14.88 -2.33 -10.54
C VAL A 12 -14.72 -3.44 -11.56
N ALA A 13 -13.49 -3.73 -11.98
CA ALA A 13 -13.21 -4.86 -12.86
C ALA A 13 -13.72 -6.19 -12.25
N ALA A 14 -14.30 -7.06 -13.08
CA ALA A 14 -14.83 -8.36 -12.63
C ALA A 14 -13.78 -9.24 -11.93
N SER A 15 -12.50 -9.16 -12.32
CA SER A 15 -11.40 -9.84 -11.64
C SER A 15 -11.23 -9.36 -10.19
N ARG A 16 -11.34 -8.05 -9.96
CA ARG A 16 -11.22 -7.43 -8.63
C ARG A 16 -12.45 -7.73 -7.76
N ILE A 17 -13.64 -7.82 -8.35
CA ILE A 17 -14.85 -8.30 -7.66
C ILE A 17 -14.64 -9.74 -7.17
N ARG A 18 -14.15 -10.65 -8.02
CA ARG A 18 -13.83 -12.04 -7.61
C ARG A 18 -12.79 -12.10 -6.51
N PHE A 19 -11.80 -11.20 -6.56
CA PHE A 19 -10.79 -11.09 -5.52
C PHE A 19 -11.40 -10.67 -4.17
N TYR A 20 -12.31 -9.68 -4.15
CA TYR A 20 -13.01 -9.29 -2.93
C TYR A 20 -13.93 -10.40 -2.40
N GLU A 21 -14.59 -11.14 -3.28
CA GLU A 21 -15.37 -12.32 -2.91
C GLU A 21 -14.48 -13.41 -2.28
N ALA A 22 -13.35 -13.74 -2.91
CA ALA A 22 -12.39 -14.71 -2.36
C ALA A 22 -11.75 -14.23 -1.04
N SER A 23 -11.66 -12.92 -0.86
CA SER A 23 -11.19 -12.27 0.36
C SER A 23 -12.31 -12.09 1.40
N GLY A 24 -13.49 -12.69 1.23
CA GLY A 24 -14.59 -12.61 2.21
C GLY A 24 -15.15 -11.20 2.44
N LEU A 25 -14.85 -10.24 1.58
CA LEU A 25 -15.33 -8.86 1.67
C LEU A 25 -16.67 -8.66 0.96
N LEU A 26 -17.00 -9.56 0.04
CA LEU A 26 -18.32 -9.66 -0.58
C LEU A 26 -18.95 -10.97 -0.16
N GLN A 27 -20.25 -10.92 0.15
CA GLN A 27 -21.02 -12.14 0.38
C GLN A 27 -20.97 -13.02 -0.87
N PRO A 28 -20.84 -14.35 -0.71
CA PRO A 28 -20.90 -15.26 -1.84
C PRO A 28 -22.20 -15.03 -2.61
N ALA A 29 -22.10 -14.84 -3.91
CA ALA A 29 -23.27 -14.82 -4.76
C ALA A 29 -23.99 -16.16 -4.64
N GLU A 30 -25.30 -16.14 -4.36
CA GLU A 30 -26.09 -17.38 -4.37
C GLU A 30 -25.93 -18.05 -5.72
N ARG A 31 -25.56 -19.34 -5.70
CA ARG A 31 -25.55 -20.15 -6.91
C ARG A 31 -26.99 -20.50 -7.22
N GLN A 32 -27.50 -19.94 -8.31
CA GLN A 32 -28.79 -20.36 -8.83
C GLN A 32 -28.71 -21.78 -9.40
N SER A 33 -29.86 -22.41 -9.54
CA SER A 33 -30.05 -23.75 -10.14
C SER A 33 -29.47 -23.89 -11.56
N ASN A 34 -29.21 -22.77 -12.24
CA ASN A 34 -28.59 -22.67 -13.55
C ASN A 34 -27.04 -22.54 -13.51
N GLY A 35 -26.42 -22.57 -12.33
CA GLY A 35 -24.96 -22.46 -12.14
C GLY A 35 -24.40 -21.03 -12.18
N TYR A 36 -25.24 -20.01 -12.41
CA TYR A 36 -24.80 -18.61 -12.42
C TYR A 36 -24.78 -18.02 -11.00
N ARG A 37 -23.84 -17.10 -10.78
CA ARG A 37 -23.71 -16.28 -9.57
C ARG A 37 -24.58 -15.04 -9.69
N GLU A 38 -25.44 -14.79 -8.70
CA GLU A 38 -26.17 -13.54 -8.56
C GLU A 38 -25.73 -12.72 -7.34
N TYR A 39 -25.46 -11.46 -7.59
CA TYR A 39 -25.18 -10.45 -6.57
C TYR A 39 -26.44 -9.64 -6.28
N ALA A 40 -26.65 -9.32 -5.01
CA ALA A 40 -27.70 -8.40 -4.56
C ALA A 40 -27.35 -6.94 -4.93
N PRO A 41 -28.34 -6.05 -5.08
CA PRO A 41 -28.10 -4.62 -5.33
C PRO A 41 -27.18 -3.96 -4.29
N GLU A 42 -27.27 -4.39 -3.02
CA GLU A 42 -26.43 -3.93 -1.91
C GLU A 42 -24.92 -4.16 -2.15
N SER A 43 -24.57 -5.09 -3.05
CA SER A 43 -23.18 -5.37 -3.42
C SER A 43 -22.50 -4.16 -4.06
N VAL A 44 -23.25 -3.28 -4.75
CA VAL A 44 -22.70 -2.04 -5.34
C VAL A 44 -22.24 -1.11 -4.21
N THR A 45 -23.12 -0.81 -3.26
CA THR A 45 -22.82 0.03 -2.10
C THR A 45 -21.67 -0.54 -1.29
N ARG A 46 -21.65 -1.87 -1.09
CA ARG A 46 -20.57 -2.55 -0.39
C ARG A 46 -19.22 -2.38 -1.09
N LEU A 47 -19.17 -2.52 -2.42
CA LEU A 47 -17.97 -2.27 -3.21
C LEU A 47 -17.49 -0.81 -3.06
N GLU A 48 -18.40 0.16 -3.13
CA GLU A 48 -18.06 1.57 -2.95
C GLU A 48 -17.44 1.84 -1.57
N ILE A 49 -18.00 1.26 -0.51
CA ILE A 49 -17.45 1.37 0.85
C ILE A 49 -16.04 0.79 0.91
N ILE A 50 -15.82 -0.41 0.35
CA ILE A 50 -14.50 -1.05 0.32
C ILE A 50 -13.49 -0.14 -0.39
N LEU A 51 -13.84 0.40 -1.57
CA LEU A 51 -12.94 1.27 -2.33
C LEU A 51 -12.60 2.55 -1.56
N ARG A 52 -13.59 3.20 -0.95
CA ARG A 52 -13.38 4.42 -0.15
C ARG A 52 -12.50 4.14 1.06
N ALA A 53 -12.75 3.04 1.78
CA ALA A 53 -11.93 2.65 2.91
C ALA A 53 -10.47 2.36 2.50
N GLN A 54 -10.25 1.66 1.39
CA GLN A 54 -8.90 1.46 0.85
C GLN A 54 -8.22 2.78 0.50
N SER A 55 -8.94 3.72 -0.11
CA SER A 55 -8.40 5.05 -0.44
C SER A 55 -8.04 5.88 0.79
N ALA A 56 -8.71 5.63 1.92
CA ALA A 56 -8.43 6.25 3.22
C ALA A 56 -7.30 5.54 4.01
N GLY A 57 -6.65 4.53 3.43
CA GLY A 57 -5.52 3.83 4.06
C GLY A 57 -5.91 2.63 4.92
N PHE A 58 -7.13 2.13 4.83
CA PHE A 58 -7.49 0.85 5.45
C PHE A 58 -6.99 -0.33 4.62
N SER A 59 -6.40 -1.30 5.31
CA SER A 59 -6.07 -2.61 4.74
C SER A 59 -7.34 -3.43 4.52
N LEU A 60 -7.26 -4.43 3.64
CA LEU A 60 -8.37 -5.34 3.38
C LEU A 60 -8.78 -6.14 4.62
N GLU A 61 -7.84 -6.40 5.52
CA GLU A 61 -8.09 -7.11 6.78
C GLU A 61 -8.88 -6.23 7.76
N GLU A 62 -8.50 -4.96 7.92
CA GLU A 62 -9.27 -4.01 8.73
C GLU A 62 -10.67 -3.79 8.17
N ILE A 63 -10.80 -3.64 6.84
CA ILE A 63 -12.11 -3.51 6.21
C ILE A 63 -12.95 -4.75 6.50
N ARG A 64 -12.38 -5.95 6.38
CA ARG A 64 -13.10 -7.20 6.65
C ARG A 64 -13.59 -7.28 8.09
N ALA A 65 -12.77 -6.85 9.05
CA ALA A 65 -13.15 -6.86 10.46
C ALA A 65 -14.29 -5.87 10.78
N LEU A 66 -14.40 -4.77 10.03
CA LEU A 66 -15.41 -3.73 10.26
C LEU A 66 -16.69 -3.91 9.47
N LEU A 67 -16.63 -4.61 8.34
CA LEU A 67 -17.76 -4.77 7.44
C LEU A 67 -18.82 -5.68 8.10
N PRO A 68 -20.02 -5.18 8.43
CA PRO A 68 -21.07 -6.03 8.99
C PRO A 68 -21.58 -7.00 7.93
N GLY A 69 -22.36 -8.02 8.33
CA GLY A 69 -23.04 -8.93 7.41
C GLY A 69 -24.04 -8.20 6.51
N HIS A 70 -24.81 -7.28 7.08
CA HIS A 70 -25.74 -6.38 6.40
C HIS A 70 -25.34 -4.93 6.64
N LEU A 71 -25.41 -4.07 5.62
CA LEU A 71 -24.97 -2.66 5.74
C LEU A 71 -25.86 -1.83 6.68
N GLY A 72 -26.96 -2.37 7.21
CA GLY A 72 -27.78 -1.74 8.25
C GLY A 72 -27.29 -1.97 9.68
N GLU A 73 -26.35 -2.90 9.89
CA GLU A 73 -25.98 -3.42 11.21
C GLU A 73 -24.59 -2.95 11.67
N TRP A 74 -24.20 -1.73 11.32
CA TRP A 74 -22.86 -1.23 11.65
C TRP A 74 -22.65 -1.10 13.16
N PRO A 75 -21.61 -1.74 13.73
CA PRO A 75 -21.24 -1.55 15.13
C PRO A 75 -20.63 -0.16 15.30
N ARG A 76 -21.47 0.81 15.72
CA ARG A 76 -21.10 2.24 15.80
C ARG A 76 -19.79 2.48 16.55
N GLU A 77 -19.63 1.87 17.72
CA GLU A 77 -18.46 2.08 18.58
C GLU A 77 -17.19 1.49 17.96
N GLU A 78 -17.26 0.29 17.37
CA GLU A 78 -16.12 -0.34 16.69
C GLU A 78 -15.71 0.46 15.45
N LEU A 79 -16.68 0.94 14.67
CA LEU A 79 -16.42 1.80 13.52
C LEU A 79 -15.73 3.11 13.94
N LEU A 80 -16.24 3.78 14.97
CA LEU A 80 -15.63 5.02 15.47
C LEU A 80 -14.21 4.79 15.99
N LEU A 81 -13.98 3.68 16.70
CA LEU A 81 -12.66 3.32 17.20
C LEU A 81 -11.68 3.10 16.04
N ALA A 82 -12.08 2.36 15.01
CA ALA A 82 -11.23 2.09 13.86
C ALA A 82 -10.92 3.36 13.05
N LEU A 83 -11.91 4.25 12.87
CA LEU A 83 -11.70 5.54 12.22
C LEU A 83 -10.70 6.41 13.00
N ARG A 84 -10.86 6.51 14.34
CA ARG A 84 -9.93 7.26 15.20
C ARG A 84 -8.52 6.70 15.15
N ARG A 85 -8.38 5.37 15.17
CA ARG A 85 -7.10 4.70 15.03
C ARG A 85 -6.45 5.04 13.68
N LYS A 86 -7.21 4.99 12.59
CA LYS A 86 -6.67 5.32 11.26
C LYS A 86 -6.20 6.77 11.17
N VAL A 87 -6.93 7.71 11.77
CA VAL A 87 -6.49 9.11 11.89
C VAL A 87 -5.15 9.20 12.63
N ALA A 88 -5.03 8.54 13.79
CA ALA A 88 -3.78 8.56 14.55
C ALA A 88 -2.60 7.93 13.77
N GLU A 89 -2.84 6.87 13.00
CA GLU A 89 -1.82 6.27 12.12
C GLU A 89 -1.38 7.24 11.01
N ILE A 90 -2.33 7.99 10.43
CA ILE A 90 -2.04 9.04 9.44
C ILE A 90 -1.23 10.17 10.07
N ASP A 91 -1.59 10.65 11.26
CA ASP A 91 -0.86 11.72 11.96
C ASP A 91 0.61 11.35 12.18
N VAL A 92 0.89 10.10 12.57
CA VAL A 92 2.26 9.59 12.72
C VAL A 92 2.99 9.57 11.38
N LEU A 93 2.32 9.15 10.31
CA LEU A 93 2.91 9.14 8.97
C LEU A 93 3.20 10.57 8.48
N GLU A 94 2.31 11.53 8.72
CA GLU A 94 2.51 12.94 8.39
C GLU A 94 3.74 13.51 9.10
N GLN A 95 3.89 13.23 10.40
CA GLN A 95 5.06 13.65 11.16
C GLN A 95 6.37 13.07 10.59
N HIS A 96 6.36 11.78 10.24
CA HIS A 96 7.51 11.13 9.65
C HIS A 96 7.85 11.70 8.26
N LEU A 97 6.85 11.92 7.40
CA LEU A 97 7.05 12.54 6.09
C LEU A 97 7.54 13.99 6.21
N ALA A 98 7.04 14.75 7.18
CA ALA A 98 7.48 16.11 7.45
C ALA A 98 8.94 16.14 7.95
N GLN A 99 9.36 15.18 8.76
CA GLN A 99 10.75 15.02 9.19
C GLN A 99 11.65 14.68 8.00
N ASN A 100 11.30 13.65 7.23
CA ASN A 100 12.07 13.24 6.05
C ASN A 100 12.22 14.38 5.03
N LYS A 101 11.14 15.16 4.82
CA LYS A 101 11.19 16.34 3.95
C LYS A 101 12.17 17.40 4.49
N ARG A 102 12.15 17.67 5.80
CA ARG A 102 13.10 18.61 6.43
C ARG A 102 14.55 18.15 6.25
N ASP A 103 14.81 16.86 6.43
CA ASP A 103 16.15 16.29 6.29
C ASP A 103 16.64 16.37 4.85
N LEU A 104 15.80 16.00 3.87
CA LEU A 104 16.13 16.14 2.45
C LEU A 104 16.38 17.60 2.05
N LEU A 105 15.59 18.56 2.55
CA LEU A 105 15.82 19.99 2.29
C LEU A 105 17.11 20.51 2.94
N ALA A 106 17.51 19.97 4.09
CA ALA A 106 18.81 20.29 4.68
C ALA A 106 19.95 19.79 3.79
N LEU A 107 19.85 18.56 3.27
CA LEU A 107 20.85 18.04 2.33
C LEU A 107 20.92 18.82 1.03
N ILE A 108 19.76 19.18 0.46
CA ILE A 108 19.71 19.98 -0.77
C ILE A 108 20.48 21.28 -0.56
N ARG A 109 20.28 21.98 0.58
CA ARG A 109 21.04 23.19 0.90
C ARG A 109 22.54 22.93 1.05
N GLU A 110 22.94 21.81 1.67
CA GLU A 110 24.37 21.45 1.77
C GLU A 110 25.01 21.23 0.40
N VAL A 111 24.27 20.65 -0.56
CA VAL A 111 24.77 20.41 -1.92
C VAL A 111 24.71 21.67 -2.79
N ASP A 112 23.69 22.50 -2.63
CA ASP A 112 23.46 23.72 -3.41
C ASP A 112 24.40 24.87 -2.99
N HIS A 113 24.78 24.91 -1.71
CA HIS A 113 25.81 25.81 -1.22
C HIS A 113 27.21 25.24 -1.45
N GLU A 114 27.68 25.25 -2.70
CA GLU A 114 29.12 25.42 -2.92
C GLU A 114 29.48 26.21 -4.16
N ALA A 115 30.34 27.20 -3.89
CA ALA A 115 31.17 27.85 -4.88
C ALA A 115 31.98 26.82 -5.67
N ASP A 116 32.23 27.17 -6.94
CA ASP A 116 32.99 26.42 -7.92
C ASP A 116 34.26 25.75 -7.34
N GLY A 117 34.36 24.41 -7.43
CA GLY A 117 35.66 23.73 -7.35
C GLY A 117 35.77 22.38 -6.61
N GLU A 118 34.78 21.92 -5.85
CA GLU A 118 34.85 20.62 -5.15
C GLU A 118 34.07 19.50 -5.90
N ASP A 119 34.54 18.25 -5.81
CA ASP A 119 33.90 17.12 -6.49
C ASP A 119 32.55 16.79 -5.86
N CYS A 120 31.50 16.76 -6.69
CA CYS A 120 30.16 16.36 -6.31
C CYS A 120 30.13 14.96 -5.66
N ALA A 121 31.04 14.06 -6.05
CA ALA A 121 31.13 12.70 -5.52
C ALA A 121 31.55 12.67 -4.03
N ASP A 122 32.56 13.47 -3.64
CA ASP A 122 33.03 13.52 -2.26
C ASP A 122 31.99 14.17 -1.33
N ARG A 123 31.20 15.11 -1.86
CA ARG A 123 30.10 15.74 -1.12
C ARG A 123 28.91 14.84 -0.92
N ALA A 124 28.47 14.17 -1.98
CA ALA A 124 27.43 13.15 -1.86
C ALA A 124 27.81 12.13 -0.76
N ARG A 125 29.08 11.70 -0.74
CA ARG A 125 29.58 10.75 0.26
C ARG A 125 29.51 11.28 1.69
N ARG A 126 29.92 12.54 1.94
CA ARG A 126 29.80 13.19 3.27
C ARG A 126 28.34 13.32 3.73
N VAL A 127 27.46 13.69 2.80
CA VAL A 127 26.02 13.82 3.03
C VAL A 127 25.40 12.46 3.39
N PHE A 128 25.74 11.40 2.65
CA PHE A 128 25.27 10.04 2.91
C PHE A 128 25.81 9.47 4.24
N ASP A 129 27.07 9.74 4.60
CA ASP A 129 27.67 9.30 5.86
C ASP A 129 27.04 9.99 7.08
N LYS A 130 26.71 11.29 6.98
CA LYS A 130 26.00 12.03 8.05
C LYS A 130 24.56 11.58 8.23
N MET A 131 23.93 11.09 7.17
CA MET A 131 22.52 10.69 7.20
C MET A 131 22.25 9.42 8.02
N ASN A 132 23.29 8.71 8.48
CA ASN A 132 23.16 7.45 9.22
C ASN A 132 22.16 6.48 8.53
N LEU A 133 22.08 6.55 7.19
CA LEU A 133 21.41 5.55 6.40
C LEU A 133 22.26 4.31 6.58
N ARG A 134 21.76 3.36 7.38
CA ARG A 134 22.28 2.00 7.47
C ARG A 134 22.75 1.63 6.07
N PRO A 135 24.06 1.34 5.84
CA PRO A 135 24.51 1.03 4.51
C PRO A 135 23.64 -0.13 4.02
N LEU A 136 22.99 0.06 2.87
CA LEU A 136 22.30 -1.05 2.20
C LEU A 136 23.34 -2.16 2.12
N LYS A 137 23.08 -3.26 2.84
CA LYS A 137 23.96 -4.41 2.94
C LYS A 137 24.38 -4.74 1.51
N GLN A 138 25.63 -4.43 1.16
CA GLN A 138 26.12 -4.76 -0.17
C GLN A 138 25.94 -6.26 -0.30
N PRO A 139 25.26 -6.77 -1.35
CA PRO A 139 25.23 -8.19 -1.58
C PRO A 139 26.70 -8.62 -1.65
N ALA A 140 27.06 -9.63 -0.86
CA ALA A 140 28.41 -10.16 -0.83
C ALA A 140 28.81 -10.44 -2.28
N VAL A 141 29.79 -9.70 -2.78
CA VAL A 141 30.40 -10.00 -4.07
C VAL A 141 31.11 -11.33 -3.87
N GLU A 142 30.45 -12.39 -4.29
CA GLU A 142 30.99 -13.73 -4.29
C GLU A 142 32.28 -13.69 -5.12
N PRO A 143 33.43 -14.11 -4.56
CA PRO A 143 34.70 -14.00 -5.26
C PRO A 143 34.63 -14.84 -6.54
N GLN A 144 34.74 -14.17 -7.70
CA GLN A 144 34.75 -14.87 -8.98
C GLN A 144 35.89 -15.90 -9.01
N PRO A 145 35.62 -17.13 -9.50
CA PRO A 145 36.64 -18.16 -9.55
C PRO A 145 37.78 -17.72 -10.47
N ARG A 146 39.01 -17.77 -9.95
CA ARG A 146 40.23 -17.48 -10.71
C ARG A 146 40.29 -18.43 -11.92
N PRO A 147 40.65 -17.95 -13.12
CA PRO A 147 40.76 -18.81 -14.29
C PRO A 147 41.83 -19.88 -14.07
N ALA A 148 41.45 -21.15 -14.30
CA ALA A 148 42.34 -22.28 -14.19
C ALA A 148 43.51 -22.12 -15.17
N ARG A 149 44.73 -22.01 -14.65
CA ARG A 149 45.96 -22.12 -15.44
C ARG A 149 45.98 -23.51 -16.07
N LYS A 150 45.77 -23.59 -17.39
CA LYS A 150 46.14 -24.77 -18.18
C LYS A 150 47.64 -24.96 -18.03
N ARG A 151 48.06 -26.02 -17.33
CA ARG A 151 49.42 -26.55 -17.44
C ARG A 151 49.48 -27.35 -18.75
N GLY A 152 50.44 -26.99 -19.60
CA GLY A 152 50.95 -27.89 -20.63
C GLY A 152 51.84 -28.98 -20.03
#